data_AF-A0AA38HQS2-F1
#
_entry.id   AF-A0AA38HQS2-F1
#
_cell.length_a   1.000
_cell.length_b   1.000
_cell.length_c   1.000
_cell.angle_alpha   90.00
_cell.angle_beta   90.00
_cell.angle_gamma   90.00
#
_symmetry.space_group_name_H-M   'P 1'
#
loop_
_entity.id
_entity.type
_entity.pdbx_description
1 polymer ?
#
loop_
_entity_poly.entity_id
_entity_poly.type
_entity_poly.pdbx_seq_one_letter_code
_entity_poly.pdbx_strand_id
1 'polypeptide(L)'
;MPKEKTSNTVKINHGLKSVDDGNIYQIANDARGLFCKACGKVFKCEKKSHLEQHERGDIHNKNVKKPLRQSLLYQQSTSGTANREFNLEMCNALIAANIPWNKLSCPKLKEFLQKYTGKHIPDESTLRKNYLEQYFQDTGERIKTYIGDNDIWISVDETTDSVYCGLRASNTIKSSF
;
A
#
# COMPACT_ATOMS: atom_id res chain seq x y z
N MET A 1 -42.71 -20.52 -0.66
CA MET A 1 -41.89 -20.16 0.53
C MET A 1 -40.55 -20.87 0.44
N PRO A 2 -39.43 -20.22 0.80
CA PRO A 2 -38.10 -20.49 0.21
C PRO A 2 -37.32 -21.55 0.99
N LYS A 3 -36.57 -22.39 0.27
CA LYS A 3 -35.58 -23.31 0.84
C LYS A 3 -34.34 -22.52 1.28
N GLU A 4 -33.94 -22.74 2.52
CA GLU A 4 -32.79 -22.15 3.19
C GLU A 4 -31.49 -22.42 2.42
N LYS A 5 -30.60 -21.42 2.41
CA LYS A 5 -29.24 -21.53 1.86
C LYS A 5 -28.34 -22.18 2.90
N THR A 6 -28.23 -23.51 2.87
CA THR A 6 -27.19 -24.21 3.62
C THR A 6 -25.83 -24.02 2.95
N SER A 7 -24.92 -23.45 3.73
CA SER A 7 -23.50 -23.23 3.50
C SER A 7 -22.81 -24.41 2.80
N ASN A 8 -22.41 -24.23 1.54
CA ASN A 8 -21.48 -25.13 0.88
C ASN A 8 -20.06 -24.76 1.28
N THR A 9 -19.68 -25.11 2.51
CA THR A 9 -18.29 -25.40 2.87
C THR A 9 -17.80 -26.51 1.96
N VAL A 10 -17.16 -26.14 0.84
CA VAL A 10 -16.46 -27.11 0.00
C VAL A 10 -15.26 -27.59 0.78
N LYS A 11 -15.42 -28.76 1.39
CA LYS A 11 -14.33 -29.61 1.86
C LYS A 11 -13.40 -29.81 0.67
N ILE A 12 -12.28 -29.07 0.65
CA ILE A 12 -11.10 -29.39 -0.14
C ILE A 12 -10.52 -30.68 0.43
N ASN A 13 -11.18 -31.80 0.10
CA ASN A 13 -10.81 -33.14 0.52
C ASN A 13 -9.41 -33.46 -0.02
N HIS A 14 -8.45 -33.53 0.90
CA HIS A 14 -7.65 -34.75 1.14
C HIS A 14 -6.94 -35.40 -0.07
N GLY A 15 -6.57 -34.63 -1.10
CA GLY A 15 -5.87 -35.14 -2.30
C GLY A 15 -4.96 -34.14 -3.02
N LEU A 16 -4.69 -32.97 -2.43
CA LEU A 16 -3.68 -32.02 -2.92
C LEU A 16 -2.58 -31.85 -1.86
N LYS A 17 -1.93 -32.97 -1.51
CA LYS A 17 -0.60 -32.93 -0.90
C LYS A 17 0.43 -33.09 -2.03
N SER A 18 1.50 -32.30 -1.91
CA SER A 18 2.61 -32.07 -2.84
C SER A 18 2.25 -31.42 -4.19
N VAL A 19 2.26 -30.09 -4.20
CA VAL A 19 2.99 -29.35 -5.25
C VAL A 19 4.00 -28.48 -4.51
N ASP A 20 4.93 -29.16 -3.84
CA ASP A 20 6.22 -28.60 -3.46
C ASP A 20 7.05 -28.56 -4.73
N ASP A 21 6.86 -27.48 -5.50
CA ASP A 21 7.86 -26.91 -6.40
C ASP A 21 7.42 -25.46 -6.67
N GLY A 22 7.78 -24.58 -5.73
CA GLY A 22 7.94 -23.16 -6.05
C GLY A 22 6.66 -22.32 -6.18
N ASN A 23 5.80 -22.28 -5.16
CA ASN A 23 5.14 -21.03 -4.75
C ASN A 23 4.18 -20.35 -5.79
N ILE A 24 3.69 -21.05 -6.83
CA ILE A 24 2.92 -20.44 -7.94
C ILE A 24 1.45 -20.17 -7.59
N TYR A 25 0.84 -20.94 -6.68
CA TYR A 25 -0.60 -20.84 -6.36
C TYR A 25 -0.87 -20.50 -4.90
N GLN A 26 -1.87 -19.65 -4.66
CA GLN A 26 -2.35 -19.27 -3.32
C GLN A 26 -3.89 -19.38 -3.26
N ILE A 27 -4.44 -19.58 -2.08
CA ILE A 27 -5.89 -19.57 -1.86
C ILE A 27 -6.36 -18.11 -1.85
N ALA A 28 -7.38 -17.77 -2.64
CA ALA A 28 -7.96 -16.43 -2.63
C ALA A 28 -8.71 -16.17 -1.32
N ASN A 29 -8.71 -14.91 -0.85
CA ASN A 29 -9.33 -14.51 0.43
C ASN A 29 -10.81 -14.92 0.59
N ASP A 30 -11.54 -15.04 -0.51
CA ASP A 30 -12.96 -15.46 -0.49
C ASP A 30 -13.16 -16.98 -0.40
N ALA A 31 -12.09 -17.77 -0.27
CA ALA A 31 -12.08 -19.24 -0.20
C ALA A 31 -12.79 -19.98 -1.36
N ARG A 32 -13.13 -19.27 -2.46
CA ARG A 32 -13.89 -19.82 -3.61
C ARG A 32 -13.04 -20.01 -4.88
N GLY A 33 -11.72 -19.83 -4.83
CA GLY A 33 -10.85 -19.99 -5.98
C GLY A 33 -9.35 -20.01 -5.64
N LEU A 34 -8.56 -20.44 -6.63
CA LEU A 34 -7.09 -20.42 -6.58
C LEU A 34 -6.58 -19.18 -7.31
N PHE A 35 -5.67 -18.46 -6.66
CA PHE A 35 -4.92 -17.37 -7.24
C PHE A 35 -3.61 -17.92 -7.84
N CYS A 36 -3.36 -17.63 -9.12
CA CYS A 36 -2.09 -17.93 -9.75
C CYS A 36 -1.19 -16.69 -9.75
N LYS A 37 -0.02 -16.76 -9.11
CA LYS A 37 0.98 -15.67 -9.09
C LYS A 37 1.56 -15.37 -10.47
N ALA A 38 1.73 -16.39 -11.31
CA ALA A 38 2.22 -16.18 -12.68
C ALA A 38 1.17 -15.45 -13.56
N CYS A 39 -0.12 -15.70 -13.35
CA CYS A 39 -1.18 -15.12 -14.17
C CYS A 39 -1.84 -13.87 -13.57
N GLY A 40 -1.70 -13.63 -12.26
CA GLY A 40 -2.36 -12.53 -11.55
C GLY A 40 -3.89 -12.64 -11.51
N LYS A 41 -4.45 -13.84 -11.68
CA LYS A 41 -5.89 -14.07 -11.78
C LYS A 41 -6.34 -15.15 -10.80
N VAL A 42 -7.54 -14.94 -10.24
CA VAL A 42 -8.28 -15.94 -9.47
C VAL A 42 -9.11 -16.77 -10.43
N PHE A 43 -9.06 -18.09 -10.31
CA PHE A 43 -9.89 -19.01 -11.07
C PHE A 43 -10.53 -20.06 -10.16
N LYS A 44 -11.71 -20.54 -10.54
CA LYS A 44 -12.43 -21.56 -9.78
C LYS A 44 -11.83 -22.93 -10.10
N CYS A 45 -11.34 -23.64 -9.09
CA CYS A 45 -10.74 -24.97 -9.25
C CYS A 45 -11.51 -26.01 -8.43
N GLU A 46 -12.38 -26.76 -9.10
CA GLU A 46 -13.15 -27.85 -8.49
C GLU A 46 -12.52 -29.23 -8.75
N LYS A 47 -11.66 -29.36 -9.77
CA LYS A 47 -11.05 -30.62 -10.24
C LYS A 47 -9.60 -30.41 -10.66
N LYS A 48 -8.77 -31.46 -10.53
CA LYS A 48 -7.36 -31.44 -10.96
C LYS A 48 -7.17 -31.08 -12.44
N SER A 49 -8.09 -31.51 -13.30
CA SER A 49 -8.07 -31.18 -14.73
C SER A 49 -8.17 -29.67 -15.03
N HIS A 50 -8.81 -28.88 -14.16
CA HIS A 50 -8.87 -27.43 -14.32
C HIS A 50 -7.51 -26.76 -14.04
N LEU A 51 -6.71 -27.33 -13.13
CA LEU A 51 -5.36 -26.87 -12.86
C LEU A 51 -4.42 -27.20 -14.03
N GLU A 52 -4.47 -28.45 -14.51
CA GLU A 52 -3.67 -28.89 -15.67
C GLU A 52 -4.01 -28.10 -16.94
N GLN A 53 -5.26 -27.69 -17.12
CA GLN A 53 -5.67 -26.83 -18.23
C GLN A 53 -5.13 -25.40 -18.08
N HIS A 54 -5.09 -24.89 -16.86
CA HIS A 54 -4.52 -23.57 -16.57
C HIS A 54 -3.00 -23.55 -16.82
N GLU A 55 -2.27 -24.56 -16.36
CA GLU A 55 -0.81 -24.69 -16.54
C GLU A 55 -0.42 -24.77 -18.01
N ARG A 56 -1.24 -25.45 -18.82
CA ARG A 56 -1.09 -25.54 -20.28
C ARG A 56 -1.50 -24.26 -21.02
N GLY A 57 -2.08 -23.27 -20.34
CA GLY A 57 -2.50 -22.03 -20.96
C GLY A 57 -1.31 -21.17 -21.41
N ASP A 58 -1.43 -20.57 -22.60
CA ASP A 58 -0.39 -19.71 -23.19
C ASP A 58 0.02 -18.56 -22.27
N ILE A 59 -0.93 -18.00 -21.52
CA ILE A 59 -0.69 -16.90 -20.57
C ILE A 59 0.22 -17.36 -19.44
N HIS A 60 -0.06 -18.55 -18.88
CA HIS A 60 0.72 -19.13 -17.79
C HIS A 60 2.15 -19.41 -18.26
N ASN A 61 2.29 -20.12 -19.39
CA ASN A 61 3.60 -20.50 -19.93
C ASN A 61 4.46 -19.26 -20.30
N LYS A 62 3.83 -18.22 -20.88
CA LYS A 62 4.51 -16.93 -21.17
C LYS A 62 4.97 -16.19 -19.92
N ASN A 63 4.26 -16.32 -18.80
CA ASN A 63 4.57 -15.58 -17.58
C ASN A 63 5.52 -16.34 -16.65
N VAL A 64 5.49 -17.67 -16.62
CA VAL A 64 6.47 -18.50 -15.90
C VAL A 64 7.87 -18.38 -16.53
N LYS A 65 7.97 -18.22 -17.85
CA LYS A 65 9.24 -18.05 -18.57
C LYS A 65 9.87 -16.65 -18.43
N LYS A 66 9.17 -15.68 -17.85
CA LYS A 66 9.73 -14.34 -17.62
C LYS A 66 10.49 -14.34 -16.30
N PRO A 67 11.72 -13.79 -16.23
CA PRO A 67 12.38 -13.60 -14.95
C PRO A 67 11.47 -12.77 -14.05
N LEU A 68 11.29 -13.24 -12.81
CA LEU A 68 10.40 -12.69 -11.80
C LEU A 68 10.62 -11.17 -11.72
N ARG A 69 9.79 -10.38 -12.41
CA ARG A 69 9.69 -8.96 -12.10
C ARG A 69 9.04 -8.94 -10.73
N GLN A 70 9.84 -8.64 -9.71
CA GLN A 70 9.36 -8.31 -8.38
C GLN A 70 8.12 -7.45 -8.57
N SER A 71 6.97 -8.06 -8.28
CA SER A 71 5.74 -7.31 -8.13
C SER A 71 6.06 -6.31 -7.03
N LEU A 72 5.94 -5.03 -7.35
CA LEU A 72 6.07 -3.92 -6.41
C LEU A 72 4.86 -3.92 -5.46
N LEU A 73 4.55 -5.08 -4.88
CA LEU A 73 3.63 -5.28 -3.80
C LEU A 73 4.47 -5.47 -2.56
N TYR A 74 4.72 -4.34 -1.90
CA TYR A 74 4.88 -4.18 -0.46
C TYR A 74 5.34 -5.45 0.25
N GLN A 75 6.62 -5.76 0.12
CA GLN A 75 7.24 -6.79 0.93
C GLN A 75 7.44 -6.21 2.34
N GLN A 76 6.42 -6.36 3.19
CA GLN A 76 6.60 -6.32 4.63
C GLN A 76 7.48 -7.51 5.01
N SER A 77 8.78 -7.28 5.01
CA SER A 77 9.77 -8.22 5.53
C SER A 77 9.50 -8.44 7.02
N THR A 78 9.36 -9.70 7.40
CA THR A 78 8.95 -10.21 8.73
C THR A 78 10.04 -10.10 9.82
N SER A 79 11.04 -9.24 9.64
CA SER A 79 11.87 -8.64 10.70
C SER A 79 11.35 -7.25 11.13
N GLY A 80 10.07 -7.00 10.81
CA GLY A 80 9.57 -5.68 10.38
C GLY A 80 8.98 -4.76 11.44
N THR A 81 8.89 -5.14 12.72
CA THR A 81 8.27 -4.27 13.75
C THR A 81 9.26 -3.22 14.28
N ALA A 82 10.44 -3.62 14.76
CA ALA A 82 11.42 -2.70 15.37
C ALA A 82 12.06 -1.70 14.38
N ASN A 83 12.09 -2.05 13.08
CA ASN A 83 12.51 -1.12 12.02
C ASN A 83 11.37 -0.18 11.63
N ARG A 84 10.11 -0.66 11.62
CA ARG A 84 8.95 0.17 11.32
C ARG A 84 8.69 1.20 12.43
N GLU A 85 8.80 0.80 13.69
CA GLU A 85 8.65 1.68 14.84
C GLU A 85 9.69 2.80 14.82
N PHE A 86 10.97 2.47 14.65
CA PHE A 86 12.03 3.46 14.49
C PHE A 86 11.77 4.43 13.34
N ASN A 87 11.37 3.94 12.17
CA ASN A 87 11.08 4.79 11.02
C ASN A 87 9.86 5.70 11.25
N LEU A 88 8.87 5.21 12.00
CA LEU A 88 7.67 5.97 12.36
C LEU A 88 8.00 7.08 13.36
N GLU A 89 8.77 6.78 14.41
CA GLU A 89 9.26 7.78 15.36
C GLU A 89 10.17 8.82 14.71
N MET A 90 11.08 8.38 13.83
CA MET A 90 11.95 9.28 13.05
C MET A 90 11.13 10.18 12.14
N CYS A 91 10.10 9.65 11.47
CA CYS A 91 9.18 10.41 10.64
C CYS A 91 8.51 11.53 11.46
N ASN A 92 7.96 11.18 12.63
CA ASN A 92 7.32 12.14 13.53
C ASN A 92 8.29 13.23 14.00
N ALA A 93 9.51 12.86 14.40
CA ALA A 93 10.52 13.81 14.84
C ALA A 93 10.89 14.83 13.76
N LEU A 94 11.04 14.37 12.51
CA LEU A 94 11.34 15.24 11.37
C LEU A 94 10.19 16.18 11.03
N ILE A 95 8.94 15.70 11.08
CA ILE A 95 7.74 16.53 10.88
C ILE A 95 7.65 17.58 11.99
N ALA A 96 7.78 17.17 13.25
CA ALA A 96 7.70 18.07 14.40
C ALA A 96 8.79 19.16 14.39
N ALA A 97 9.98 18.83 13.91
CA ALA A 97 11.08 19.78 13.75
C ALA A 97 11.02 20.61 12.45
N ASN A 98 9.98 20.41 11.62
CA ASN A 98 9.85 21.02 10.29
C ASN A 98 11.11 20.82 9.41
N ILE A 99 11.70 19.61 9.47
CA ILE A 99 12.91 19.26 8.71
C ILE A 99 12.51 18.59 7.40
N PRO A 100 12.85 19.19 6.24
CA PRO A 100 12.63 18.58 4.95
C PRO A 100 13.37 17.25 4.79
N TRP A 101 12.67 16.22 4.29
CA TRP A 101 13.24 14.87 4.19
C TRP A 101 14.29 14.71 3.10
N ASN A 102 14.36 15.62 2.13
CA ASN A 102 15.44 15.65 1.13
C ASN A 102 16.82 15.79 1.77
N LYS A 103 16.91 16.29 3.02
CA LYS A 103 18.17 16.34 3.77
C LYS A 103 18.73 14.96 4.10
N LEU A 104 17.89 13.92 4.20
CA LEU A 104 18.31 12.53 4.41
C LEU A 104 19.04 11.93 3.21
N SER A 105 18.92 12.55 2.02
CA SER A 105 19.69 12.19 0.84
C SER A 105 21.16 12.61 0.94
N CYS A 106 21.53 13.43 1.92
CA CYS A 106 22.93 13.78 2.18
C CYS A 106 23.68 12.57 2.78
N PRO A 107 24.71 12.03 2.10
CA PRO A 107 25.41 10.83 2.56
C PRO A 107 26.06 11.00 3.94
N LYS A 108 26.70 12.15 4.20
CA LYS A 108 27.35 12.44 5.49
C LYS A 108 26.36 12.43 6.66
N LEU A 109 25.18 13.01 6.47
CA LEU A 109 24.12 13.00 7.49
C LEU A 109 23.62 11.57 7.70
N LYS A 110 23.40 10.84 6.61
CA LYS A 110 22.92 9.46 6.66
C LYS A 110 23.90 8.54 7.38
N GLU A 111 25.19 8.61 7.05
CA GLU A 111 26.27 7.86 7.70
C GLU A 111 26.38 8.20 9.18
N PHE A 112 26.31 9.49 9.54
CA PHE A 112 26.29 9.94 10.93
C PHE A 112 25.14 9.28 11.71
N LEU A 113 23.91 9.38 11.18
CA LEU A 113 22.74 8.81 11.83
C LEU A 113 22.82 7.28 11.93
N GLN A 114 23.24 6.60 10.86
CA GLN A 114 23.41 5.15 10.85
C GLN A 114 24.47 4.70 11.86
N LYS A 115 25.58 5.43 11.99
CA LYS A 115 26.66 5.13 12.94
C LYS A 115 26.18 5.14 14.40
N TYR A 116 25.40 6.15 14.78
CA TYR A 116 24.96 6.30 16.18
C TYR A 116 23.69 5.54 16.51
N THR A 117 22.82 5.29 15.53
CA THR A 117 21.58 4.53 15.76
C THR A 117 21.73 3.02 15.54
N GLY A 118 22.76 2.59 14.81
CA GLY A 118 22.94 1.19 14.38
C GLY A 118 21.81 0.69 13.47
N LYS A 119 20.93 1.59 12.99
CA LYS A 119 19.77 1.28 12.17
C LYS A 119 19.93 1.84 10.77
N HIS A 120 19.29 1.17 9.81
CA HIS A 120 19.26 1.65 8.44
C HIS A 120 18.32 2.86 8.33
N ILE A 121 18.87 4.01 7.94
CA ILE A 121 18.09 5.23 7.70
C ILE A 121 17.32 5.12 6.37
N PRO A 122 15.98 5.26 6.38
CA PRO A 122 15.17 5.22 5.18
C PRO A 122 15.44 6.42 4.28
N ASP A 123 15.24 6.23 2.98
CA ASP A 123 15.24 7.33 2.02
C ASP A 123 13.93 8.15 2.09
N GLU A 124 13.97 9.34 1.52
CA GLU A 124 12.83 10.25 1.47
C GLU A 124 11.57 9.59 0.86
N SER A 125 11.73 8.80 -0.21
CA SER A 125 10.58 8.16 -0.87
C SER A 125 9.95 7.10 0.03
N THR A 126 10.76 6.36 0.78
CA THR A 126 10.28 5.39 1.76
C THR A 126 9.48 6.04 2.88
N LEU A 127 9.95 7.17 3.43
CA LEU A 127 9.20 7.93 4.45
C LEU A 127 7.85 8.43 3.92
N ARG A 128 7.88 9.01 2.71
CA ARG A 128 6.69 9.58 2.05
C ARG A 128 5.62 8.55 1.72
N LYS A 129 6.00 7.38 1.21
CA LYS A 129 5.03 6.37 0.78
C LYS A 129 4.44 5.56 1.93
N ASN A 130 5.24 5.28 2.96
CA ASN A 130 4.87 4.26 3.95
C ASN A 130 4.44 4.83 5.31
N TYR A 131 4.83 6.07 5.64
CA TYR A 131 4.65 6.63 6.98
C TYR A 131 3.90 7.97 6.99
N LEU A 132 4.04 8.81 5.95
CA LEU A 132 3.42 10.14 5.91
C LEU A 132 1.89 10.10 5.93
N GLU A 133 1.29 9.18 5.19
CA GLU A 133 -0.17 9.08 5.02
C GLU A 133 -0.88 9.01 6.38
N GLN A 134 -0.37 8.18 7.30
CA GLN A 134 -0.97 8.01 8.62
C GLN A 134 -1.01 9.34 9.39
N TYR A 135 0.10 10.07 9.45
CA TYR A 135 0.17 11.36 10.15
C TYR A 135 -0.69 12.44 9.50
N PHE A 136 -0.82 12.41 8.18
CA PHE A 136 -1.69 13.33 7.45
C PHE A 136 -3.16 13.11 7.83
N GLN A 137 -3.62 11.86 7.79
CA GLN A 137 -5.00 11.51 8.16
C GLN A 137 -5.27 11.83 9.64
N ASP A 138 -4.37 11.45 10.55
CA ASP A 138 -4.51 11.73 11.99
C ASP A 138 -4.61 13.24 12.28
N THR A 139 -3.78 14.03 11.59
CA THR A 139 -3.82 15.50 11.72
C THR A 139 -5.10 16.08 11.13
N GLY A 140 -5.55 15.56 9.99
CA GLY A 140 -6.81 15.94 9.36
C GLY A 140 -8.01 15.68 10.26
N GLU A 141 -8.10 14.49 10.86
CA GLU A 141 -9.16 14.14 11.81
C GLU A 141 -9.10 15.01 13.07
N ARG A 142 -7.90 15.33 13.56
CA ARG A 142 -7.74 16.25 14.69
C ARG A 142 -8.23 17.66 14.36
N ILE A 143 -7.94 18.16 13.15
CA ILE A 143 -8.43 19.46 12.70
C ILE A 143 -9.95 19.45 12.55
N LYS A 144 -10.53 18.40 11.93
CA LYS A 144 -11.99 18.25 11.82
C LYS A 144 -12.66 18.22 13.18
N THR A 145 -12.11 17.45 14.13
CA THR A 145 -12.61 17.36 15.50
C THR A 145 -12.52 18.71 16.22
N TYR A 146 -11.41 19.43 16.02
CA TYR A 146 -11.22 20.76 16.58
C TYR A 146 -12.21 21.80 16.03
N ILE A 147 -12.52 21.73 14.74
CA ILE A 147 -13.51 22.59 14.09
C ILE A 147 -14.93 22.21 14.56
N GLY A 148 -15.23 20.92 14.71
CA GLY A 148 -16.55 20.45 15.14
C GLY A 148 -17.66 20.95 14.21
N ASP A 149 -18.74 21.47 14.80
CA ASP A 149 -19.91 22.02 14.09
C ASP A 149 -19.80 23.54 13.83
N ASN A 150 -18.59 24.11 13.91
CA ASN A 150 -18.41 25.54 13.71
C ASN A 150 -18.37 25.91 12.21
N ASP A 151 -18.87 27.11 11.91
CA ASP A 151 -18.79 27.67 10.56
C ASP A 151 -17.32 27.91 10.16
N ILE A 152 -16.96 27.47 8.96
CA ILE A 152 -15.65 27.71 8.37
C ILE A 152 -15.73 28.79 7.30
N TRP A 153 -14.75 29.69 7.31
CA TRP A 153 -14.55 30.66 6.24
C TRP A 153 -13.27 30.32 5.48
N ILE A 154 -13.38 30.25 4.15
CA ILE A 154 -12.26 29.89 3.27
C ILE A 154 -11.96 31.10 2.37
N SER A 155 -10.80 31.71 2.57
CA SER A 155 -10.19 32.60 1.57
C SER A 155 -9.31 31.81 0.63
N VAL A 156 -9.46 32.05 -0.67
CA VAL A 156 -8.54 31.56 -1.69
C VAL A 156 -7.57 32.69 -2.01
N ASP A 157 -6.29 32.48 -1.71
CA ASP A 157 -5.24 33.38 -2.17
C ASP A 157 -4.77 32.97 -3.57
N GLU A 158 -4.83 33.92 -4.49
CA GLU A 158 -4.42 33.76 -5.88
C GLU A 158 -3.14 34.56 -6.14
N THR A 159 -2.18 34.51 -5.22
CA THR A 159 -0.82 34.96 -5.50
C THR A 159 -0.20 33.97 -6.46
N THR A 160 -0.07 34.38 -7.72
CA THR A 160 0.85 33.74 -8.64
C THR A 160 2.25 34.24 -8.29
N ASP A 161 3.20 33.33 -8.05
CA ASP A 161 4.62 33.70 -7.99
C ASP A 161 4.91 34.58 -9.21
N SER A 162 5.59 35.72 -9.01
CA SER A 162 5.80 36.75 -10.05
C SER A 162 6.57 36.27 -11.29
N VAL A 163 6.88 34.98 -11.36
CA VAL A 163 7.44 34.24 -12.49
C VAL A 163 6.35 33.81 -13.49
N TYR A 164 5.08 33.70 -13.07
CA TYR A 164 3.97 33.31 -13.92
C TYR A 164 2.84 34.35 -13.83
N CYS A 165 2.63 35.10 -14.91
CA CYS A 165 1.53 36.06 -15.03
C CYS A 165 0.31 35.38 -15.68
N GLY A 166 -0.89 35.46 -15.09
CA GLY A 166 -2.13 35.12 -15.81
C GLY A 166 -3.43 35.05 -14.99
N LEU A 167 -4.23 36.12 -15.06
CA LEU A 167 -5.69 36.29 -14.93
C LEU A 167 -6.45 35.64 -13.75
N ARG A 168 -7.05 36.51 -12.92
CA ARG A 168 -7.79 36.18 -11.69
C ARG A 168 -9.29 35.99 -11.88
N ALA A 169 -9.86 35.00 -11.18
CA ALA A 169 -11.29 34.85 -10.93
C ALA A 169 -11.53 34.36 -9.50
N SER A 170 -12.21 35.16 -8.69
CA SER A 170 -12.66 34.77 -7.35
C SER A 170 -14.14 34.36 -7.40
N ASN A 171 -14.45 33.15 -6.93
CA ASN A 171 -15.82 32.68 -6.75
C ASN A 171 -16.08 32.38 -5.28
N THR A 172 -17.24 32.81 -4.79
CA THR A 172 -17.73 32.53 -3.44
C THR A 172 -18.65 31.31 -3.49
N ILE A 173 -18.35 30.26 -2.73
CA ILE A 173 -19.25 29.11 -2.55
C ILE A 173 -19.67 29.10 -1.09
N LYS A 174 -20.97 29.23 -0.82
CA LYS A 174 -21.56 28.89 0.48
C LYS A 174 -21.75 27.38 0.51
N SER A 175 -20.99 26.67 1.34
CA SER A 175 -21.32 25.29 1.69
C SER A 175 -22.15 25.28 2.96
N SER A 176 -23.43 24.93 2.83
CA SER A 176 -24.18 24.36 3.95
C SER A 176 -23.75 22.90 4.06
N PHE A 177 -23.12 22.54 5.18
CA PHE A 177 -22.87 21.14 5.53
C PHE A 177 -24.16 20.48 6.03
#